data_AF-A0A940Q3V3-F1
#
_entry.id   AF-A0A940Q3V3-F1
#
_cell.length_a   1.000
_cell.length_b   1.000
_cell.length_c   1.000
_cell.angle_alpha   90.00
_cell.angle_beta   90.00
_cell.angle_gamma   90.00
#
_symmetry.space_group_name_H-M   'P 1'
#
loop_
_entity.id
_entity.type
_entity.pdbx_description
1 polymer ?
#
loop_
_entity_poly.entity_id
_entity_poly.type
_entity_poly.pdbx_seq_one_letter_code
_entity_poly.pdbx_strand_id
1 'polypeptide(L)'
;MRTIGKRILSAVLAALAVMALFTACGEDTKVDYEKLKTDIVGIWCDINGPEYFENDGNPYYQLYEFTGSGKLAYHTITQYIAQYVDVNYTLRDDFLDVDGAMCKVNVENDILTMKNDSGTTQYRRMTMEEVCNFGVVYLDSDNYMAQIDYTNAFTQNWPGAAAAETSAEGAVSSEIASETAESIAS
;
A
#
# COMPACT_ATOMS: atom_id res chain seq x y z
N MET A 1 -16.91 -33.67 2.43
CA MET A 1 -16.04 -34.06 3.56
C MET A 1 -14.58 -33.95 3.11
N ARG A 2 -13.95 -32.81 3.40
CA ARG A 2 -12.49 -32.60 3.55
C ARG A 2 -12.29 -31.16 4.06
N THR A 3 -11.95 -31.07 5.33
CA THR A 3 -11.73 -29.86 6.12
C THR A 3 -10.25 -29.46 5.95
N ILE A 4 -9.95 -28.43 5.16
CA ILE A 4 -8.60 -27.85 4.96
C ILE A 4 -8.82 -26.39 4.53
N GLY A 5 -8.37 -25.33 5.20
CA GLY A 5 -7.75 -25.19 6.50
C GLY A 5 -8.01 -23.74 6.94
N LYS A 6 -8.72 -23.57 8.06
CA LYS A 6 -8.72 -22.33 8.83
C LYS A 6 -7.31 -22.13 9.39
N ARG A 7 -6.47 -21.35 8.69
CA ARG A 7 -5.21 -20.80 9.19
C ARG A 7 -4.92 -19.52 8.41
N ILE A 8 -4.52 -18.38 8.96
CA ILE A 8 -4.37 -17.82 10.31
C ILE A 8 -4.45 -16.31 10.03
N LEU A 9 -5.51 -15.63 10.46
CA LEU A 9 -5.44 -14.19 10.80
C LEU A 9 -6.52 -13.77 11.83
N SER A 10 -7.24 -14.73 12.42
CA SER A 10 -8.19 -14.50 13.54
C SER A 10 -7.73 -15.13 14.87
N ALA A 11 -6.47 -15.53 14.99
CA ALA A 11 -5.93 -16.19 16.20
C ALA A 11 -4.87 -15.37 16.94
N VAL A 12 -4.90 -14.03 16.82
CA VAL A 12 -4.06 -13.14 17.66
C VAL A 12 -4.83 -12.58 18.87
N LEU A 13 -6.15 -12.77 18.94
CA LEU A 13 -6.94 -12.48 20.14
C LEU A 13 -7.23 -13.76 20.95
N ALA A 14 -6.23 -14.25 21.67
CA ALA A 14 -6.47 -15.10 22.84
C ALA A 14 -5.36 -14.86 23.87
N ALA A 15 -5.75 -14.26 24.98
CA ALA A 15 -4.90 -13.88 26.10
C ALA A 15 -4.03 -15.03 26.65
N LEU A 16 -2.81 -14.72 27.06
CA LEU A 16 -2.39 -14.87 28.46
C LEU A 16 -1.02 -14.19 28.70
N ALA A 17 -0.93 -13.38 29.74
CA ALA A 17 0.33 -12.88 30.28
C ALA A 17 1.14 -14.04 30.85
N VAL A 18 2.39 -14.24 30.38
CA VAL A 18 3.42 -14.96 31.13
C VAL A 18 4.76 -14.25 30.94
N MET A 19 5.25 -13.70 32.04
CA MET A 19 6.63 -13.23 32.22
C MET A 19 7.59 -14.41 32.04
N ALA A 20 8.54 -14.32 31.09
CA ALA A 20 9.71 -15.19 31.07
C ALA A 20 10.91 -14.44 30.48
N LEU A 21 11.85 -14.08 31.36
CA LEU A 21 13.21 -13.66 31.03
C LEU A 21 13.96 -14.84 30.38
N PHE A 22 14.39 -14.70 29.13
CA PHE A 22 15.54 -15.45 28.62
C PHE A 22 16.37 -14.59 27.66
N THR A 23 17.51 -14.14 28.17
CA THR A 23 18.69 -13.74 27.42
C THR A 23 19.17 -14.88 26.53
N ALA A 24 19.11 -14.68 25.21
CA ALA A 24 19.91 -15.43 24.26
C ALA A 24 20.83 -14.42 23.55
N CYS A 25 22.12 -14.43 23.88
CA CYS A 25 23.16 -13.71 23.15
C CYS A 25 23.35 -14.38 21.78
N GLY A 26 22.52 -14.02 20.80
CA GLY A 26 23.03 -13.81 19.45
C GLY A 26 23.60 -12.39 19.41
N GLU A 27 24.64 -12.14 18.61
CA GLU A 27 24.92 -10.77 18.19
C GLU A 27 23.73 -10.33 17.33
N ASP A 28 22.69 -9.81 18.00
CA ASP A 28 21.58 -9.12 17.35
C ASP A 28 22.20 -7.93 16.64
N THR A 29 22.30 -8.00 15.31
CA THR A 29 22.57 -6.83 14.48
C THR A 29 21.58 -5.77 14.92
N LYS A 30 22.09 -4.71 15.57
CA LYS A 30 21.23 -3.67 16.14
C LYS A 30 20.45 -3.05 14.99
N VAL A 31 19.14 -3.26 14.98
CA VAL A 31 18.25 -2.61 14.03
C VAL A 31 18.35 -1.10 14.27
N ASP A 32 18.60 -0.35 13.20
CA ASP A 32 18.52 1.09 13.26
C ASP A 32 17.04 1.49 13.33
N TYR A 33 16.60 1.84 14.54
CA TYR A 33 15.22 2.21 14.81
C TYR A 33 14.73 3.40 13.96
N GLU A 34 15.59 4.38 13.71
CA GLU A 34 15.22 5.55 12.91
C GLU A 34 14.98 5.16 11.45
N LYS A 35 15.83 4.28 10.92
CA LYS A 35 15.65 3.69 9.59
C LYS A 35 14.43 2.75 9.53
N LEU A 36 14.18 1.94 10.56
CA LEU A 36 13.03 1.03 10.58
C LEU A 36 11.70 1.78 10.53
N LYS A 37 11.59 2.92 11.23
CA LYS A 37 10.38 3.76 11.19
C LYS A 37 10.03 4.23 9.79
N THR A 38 11.02 4.53 8.95
CA THR A 38 10.79 4.91 7.56
C THR A 38 10.59 3.69 6.66
N ASP A 39 11.35 2.63 6.89
CA ASP A 39 11.36 1.45 6.03
C ASP A 39 10.13 0.56 6.18
N ILE A 40 9.42 0.59 7.32
CA ILE A 40 8.19 -0.19 7.42
C ILE A 40 7.05 0.41 6.59
N VAL A 41 7.09 1.73 6.33
CA VAL A 41 6.00 2.46 5.68
C VAL A 41 5.86 2.04 4.22
N GLY A 42 4.64 1.72 3.81
CA GLY A 42 4.33 1.22 2.46
C GLY A 42 3.33 0.08 2.46
N ILE A 43 3.00 -0.42 1.27
CA ILE A 43 2.10 -1.56 1.05
C ILE A 43 2.92 -2.84 0.88
N TRP A 44 2.49 -3.89 1.57
CA TRP A 44 3.13 -5.18 1.67
C TRP A 44 2.15 -6.29 1.29
N CYS A 45 2.66 -7.37 0.71
CA CYS A 45 1.93 -8.62 0.47
C CYS A 45 2.75 -9.81 0.98
N ASP A 46 2.13 -11.00 1.08
CA ASP A 46 2.89 -12.22 1.40
C ASP A 46 4.07 -12.38 0.44
N ILE A 47 5.16 -12.98 0.93
CA ILE A 47 6.41 -13.14 0.20
C ILE A 47 6.24 -13.84 -1.15
N ASN A 48 5.23 -14.69 -1.29
CA ASN A 48 4.92 -15.43 -2.53
C ASN A 48 3.95 -14.67 -3.46
N GLY A 49 3.49 -13.49 -3.05
CA GLY A 49 2.54 -12.65 -3.79
C GLY A 49 1.29 -12.30 -2.98
N PRO A 50 0.37 -11.51 -3.55
CA PRO A 50 -0.90 -11.15 -2.92
C PRO A 50 -1.68 -12.39 -2.48
N GLU A 51 -2.03 -12.43 -1.19
CA GLU A 51 -2.74 -13.58 -0.63
C GLU A 51 -4.14 -13.67 -1.25
N TYR A 52 -4.44 -14.81 -1.87
CA TYR A 52 -5.75 -15.09 -2.45
C TYR A 52 -6.61 -15.83 -1.43
N PHE A 53 -7.83 -15.33 -1.27
CA PHE A 53 -8.86 -15.93 -0.45
C PHE A 53 -10.17 -16.06 -1.21
N GLU A 54 -11.06 -16.91 -0.70
CA GLU A 54 -12.40 -17.08 -1.23
C GLU A 54 -13.40 -17.02 -0.08
N ASN A 55 -14.36 -16.09 -0.16
CA ASN A 55 -15.47 -15.99 0.78
C ASN A 55 -16.79 -16.19 0.04
N ASP A 56 -17.49 -17.28 0.35
CA ASP A 56 -18.75 -17.66 -0.28
C ASP A 56 -18.71 -17.63 -1.83
N GLY A 57 -17.60 -18.10 -2.41
CA GLY A 57 -17.39 -18.13 -3.87
C GLY A 57 -16.86 -16.82 -4.47
N ASN A 58 -16.64 -15.78 -3.66
CA ASN A 58 -16.08 -14.52 -4.13
C ASN A 58 -14.58 -14.45 -3.83
N PRO A 59 -13.73 -14.33 -4.87
CA PRO A 59 -12.30 -14.16 -4.68
C PRO A 59 -11.99 -12.78 -4.11
N TYR A 60 -11.04 -12.72 -3.18
CA TYR A 60 -10.48 -11.46 -2.71
C TYR A 60 -8.99 -11.59 -2.40
N TYR A 61 -8.29 -10.47 -2.51
CA TYR A 61 -6.88 -10.34 -2.13
C TYR A 61 -6.75 -9.49 -0.87
N GLN A 62 -5.74 -9.79 -0.06
CA GLN A 62 -5.39 -8.99 1.10
C GLN A 62 -3.99 -8.38 0.97
N LEU A 63 -3.91 -7.06 1.17
CA LEU A 63 -2.65 -6.31 1.24
C LEU A 63 -2.60 -5.53 2.57
N TYR A 64 -1.39 -5.22 3.02
CA TYR A 64 -1.15 -4.60 4.32
C TYR A 64 -0.40 -3.27 4.12
N GLU A 65 -0.96 -2.16 4.58
CA GLU A 65 -0.30 -0.84 4.52
C GLU A 65 0.11 -0.38 5.90
N PHE A 66 1.39 -0.10 6.10
CA PHE A 66 1.86 0.65 7.26
C PHE A 66 2.00 2.12 6.85
N THR A 67 1.35 3.02 7.58
CA THR A 67 1.44 4.48 7.36
C THR A 67 2.43 5.13 8.32
N GLY A 68 3.05 6.25 7.91
CA GLY A 68 3.93 7.03 8.79
C GLY A 68 3.22 7.58 10.03
N SER A 69 1.88 7.65 10.02
CA SER A 69 1.06 8.07 11.15
C SER A 69 0.80 6.97 12.20
N GLY A 70 1.31 5.76 12.00
CA GLY A 70 1.13 4.64 12.94
C GLY A 70 -0.18 3.87 12.73
N LYS A 71 -0.70 3.83 11.50
CA LYS A 71 -1.86 3.01 11.12
C LYS A 71 -1.44 1.81 10.30
N LEU A 72 -1.97 0.64 10.65
CA LEU A 72 -1.88 -0.57 9.85
C LEU A 72 -3.24 -0.77 9.20
N ALA A 73 -3.32 -0.60 7.88
CA ALA A 73 -4.53 -0.83 7.12
C ALA A 73 -4.50 -2.19 6.41
N TYR A 74 -5.62 -2.89 6.48
CA TYR A 74 -5.86 -4.15 5.80
C TYR A 74 -6.73 -3.88 4.58
N HIS A 75 -6.10 -3.80 3.41
CA HIS A 75 -6.80 -3.62 2.14
C HIS A 75 -7.39 -4.96 1.69
N THR A 76 -8.70 -5.00 1.50
CA THR A 76 -9.44 -6.13 0.93
C THR A 76 -9.85 -5.75 -0.50
N ILE A 77 -9.25 -6.40 -1.48
CA ILE A 77 -9.49 -6.13 -2.90
C ILE A 77 -10.32 -7.25 -3.49
N THR A 78 -11.50 -6.90 -4.00
CA THR A 78 -12.36 -7.78 -4.79
C THR A 78 -12.33 -7.31 -6.25
N GLN A 79 -12.97 -8.08 -7.14
CA GLN A 79 -13.15 -7.65 -8.53
C GLN A 79 -13.99 -6.37 -8.71
N TYR A 80 -14.68 -5.90 -7.66
CA TYR A 80 -15.60 -4.76 -7.74
C TYR A 80 -15.20 -3.57 -6.86
N ILE A 81 -14.59 -3.85 -5.71
CA ILE A 81 -14.36 -2.87 -4.64
C ILE A 81 -13.02 -3.16 -3.99
N ALA A 82 -12.23 -2.10 -3.78
CA ALA A 82 -11.16 -2.05 -2.80
C ALA A 82 -11.68 -1.33 -1.54
N GLN A 83 -11.60 -1.99 -0.40
CA GLN A 83 -11.99 -1.43 0.90
C GLN A 83 -10.87 -1.66 1.91
N TYR A 84 -10.84 -0.89 2.99
CA TYR A 84 -9.86 -1.09 4.05
C TYR A 84 -10.49 -0.97 5.44
N VAL A 85 -9.84 -1.61 6.40
CA VAL A 85 -10.02 -1.37 7.84
C VAL A 85 -8.65 -1.10 8.44
N ASP A 86 -8.56 -0.18 9.40
CA ASP A 86 -7.29 0.16 10.05
C ASP A 86 -7.30 -0.10 11.56
N VAL A 87 -6.10 -0.39 12.07
CA VAL A 87 -5.77 -0.48 13.49
C VAL A 87 -4.56 0.40 13.78
N ASN A 88 -4.30 0.68 15.05
CA ASN A 88 -3.09 1.39 15.43
C ASN A 88 -1.93 0.40 15.56
N TYR A 89 -0.74 0.84 15.17
CA TYR A 89 0.50 0.17 15.53
C TYR A 89 1.47 1.13 16.20
N THR A 90 2.36 0.58 17.01
CA THR A 90 3.52 1.31 17.52
C THR A 90 4.79 0.52 17.29
N LEU A 91 5.86 1.21 16.89
CA LEU A 91 7.21 0.65 16.86
C LEU A 91 7.97 1.08 18.12
N ARG A 92 8.69 0.15 18.73
CA ARG A 92 9.59 0.39 19.88
C ARG A 92 10.84 -0.45 19.66
N ASP A 93 11.95 0.20 19.35
CA ASP A 93 13.17 -0.48 18.87
C ASP A 93 12.84 -1.39 17.67
N ASP A 94 13.16 -2.68 17.74
CA ASP A 94 12.83 -3.67 16.71
C ASP A 94 11.51 -4.41 16.97
N PHE A 95 10.65 -3.90 17.85
CA PHE A 95 9.34 -4.49 18.13
C PHE A 95 8.19 -3.68 17.55
N LEU A 96 7.32 -4.36 16.82
CA LEU A 96 6.03 -3.87 16.38
C LEU A 96 4.94 -4.37 17.34
N ASP A 97 4.14 -3.45 17.84
CA ASP A 97 2.95 -3.69 18.66
C ASP A 97 1.71 -3.28 17.87
N VAL A 98 0.88 -4.25 17.51
CA VAL A 98 -0.41 -4.03 16.82
C VAL A 98 -1.52 -4.43 17.78
N ASP A 99 -2.25 -3.44 18.32
CA ASP A 99 -3.32 -3.64 19.31
C ASP A 99 -2.97 -4.60 20.47
N GLY A 100 -1.73 -4.55 20.97
CA GLY A 100 -1.25 -5.39 22.08
C GLY A 100 -0.59 -6.70 21.65
N ALA A 101 -0.59 -7.01 20.36
CA ALA A 101 0.16 -8.14 19.81
C ALA A 101 1.55 -7.70 19.38
N MET A 102 2.57 -8.19 20.08
CA MET A 102 3.96 -7.83 19.82
C MET A 102 4.67 -8.86 18.94
N CYS A 103 5.49 -8.37 18.01
CA CYS A 103 6.43 -9.19 17.25
C CYS A 103 7.72 -8.42 16.98
N LYS A 104 8.85 -9.14 16.90
CA LYS A 104 10.12 -8.57 16.42
C LYS A 104 10.03 -8.39 14.90
N VAL A 105 10.46 -7.24 14.41
CA VAL A 105 10.39 -6.89 12.99
C VAL A 105 11.74 -6.42 12.47
N ASN A 106 11.99 -6.72 11.20
CA ASN A 106 13.14 -6.23 10.46
C ASN A 106 12.76 -6.00 9.00
N VAL A 107 13.30 -4.95 8.39
CA VAL A 107 13.10 -4.65 6.97
C VAL A 107 14.46 -4.59 6.28
N GLU A 108 14.68 -5.53 5.35
CA GLU A 108 15.90 -5.61 4.55
C GLU A 108 15.55 -5.93 3.11
N ASN A 109 16.10 -5.18 2.15
CA ASN A 109 15.92 -5.41 0.70
C ASN A 109 14.44 -5.57 0.30
N ASP A 110 13.57 -4.66 0.76
CA ASP A 110 12.12 -4.68 0.52
C ASP A 110 11.41 -5.95 1.03
N ILE A 111 12.01 -6.65 2.00
CA ILE A 111 11.41 -7.78 2.71
C ILE A 111 11.20 -7.39 4.18
N LEU A 112 9.94 -7.39 4.61
CA LEU A 112 9.55 -7.28 6.01
C LEU A 112 9.48 -8.67 6.62
N THR A 113 10.34 -8.93 7.61
CA THR A 113 10.32 -10.17 8.40
C THR A 113 9.71 -9.89 9.76
N MET A 114 8.65 -10.63 10.11
CA MET A 114 7.97 -10.56 11.41
C MET A 114 8.17 -11.87 12.16
N LYS A 115 8.61 -11.81 13.42
CA LYS A 115 8.86 -12.97 14.26
C LYS A 115 8.13 -12.86 15.59
N ASN A 116 7.35 -13.88 15.92
CA ASN A 116 6.69 -14.04 17.22
C ASN A 116 6.82 -15.50 17.70
N ASP A 117 6.19 -15.83 18.82
CA ASP A 117 6.24 -17.18 19.41
C ASP A 117 5.61 -18.25 18.50
N SER A 118 4.77 -17.85 17.54
CA SER A 118 4.14 -18.75 16.56
C SER A 118 5.02 -19.03 15.34
N GLY A 119 6.11 -18.26 15.15
CA GLY A 119 7.07 -18.47 14.07
C GLY A 119 7.50 -17.17 13.38
N THR A 120 8.00 -17.35 12.16
CA THR A 120 8.46 -16.25 11.30
C THR A 120 7.56 -16.16 10.08
N THR A 121 7.08 -14.96 9.79
CA THR A 121 6.34 -14.62 8.56
C THR A 121 7.13 -13.57 7.80
N GLN A 122 7.09 -13.62 6.46
CA GLN A 122 7.77 -12.67 5.60
C GLN A 122 6.80 -12.07 4.59
N TYR A 123 6.99 -10.78 4.33
CA TYR A 123 6.24 -10.00 3.37
C TYR A 123 7.21 -9.30 2.44
N ARG A 124 6.79 -9.08 1.19
CA ARG A 124 7.53 -8.21 0.25
C ARG A 124 6.81 -6.89 0.09
N ARG A 125 7.57 -5.81 -0.12
CA ARG A 125 7.00 -4.52 -0.50
C ARG A 125 6.45 -4.62 -1.91
N MET A 126 5.29 -4.01 -2.14
CA MET A 126 4.72 -3.87 -3.46
C MET A 126 5.31 -2.65 -4.17
N THR A 127 5.53 -2.79 -5.48
CA THR A 127 5.91 -1.64 -6.30
C THR A 127 4.72 -0.73 -6.56
N MET A 128 4.98 0.53 -6.91
CA MET A 128 3.93 1.49 -7.26
C MET A 128 3.04 0.99 -8.42
N GLU A 129 3.65 0.34 -9.42
CA GLU A 129 2.94 -0.27 -10.55
C GLU A 129 1.98 -1.36 -10.06
N GLU A 130 2.45 -2.25 -9.18
CA GLU A 130 1.61 -3.31 -8.62
C GLU A 130 0.44 -2.73 -7.83
N VAL A 131 0.70 -1.76 -6.94
CA VAL A 131 -0.35 -1.11 -6.14
C VAL A 131 -1.43 -0.49 -7.04
N CYS A 132 -1.02 0.24 -8.08
CA CYS A 132 -1.95 0.83 -9.05
C CYS A 132 -2.73 -0.23 -9.83
N ASN A 133 -2.09 -1.33 -10.24
CA ASN A 133 -2.75 -2.44 -10.93
C ASN A 133 -3.77 -3.17 -10.05
N PHE A 134 -3.56 -3.19 -8.73
CA PHE A 134 -4.54 -3.69 -7.77
C PHE A 134 -5.66 -2.68 -7.44
N GLY A 135 -5.58 -1.44 -7.95
CA GLY A 135 -6.56 -0.40 -7.71
C GLY A 135 -6.59 0.10 -6.28
N VAL A 136 -5.48 -0.05 -5.54
CA VAL A 136 -5.36 0.44 -4.15
C VAL A 136 -4.83 1.87 -4.16
N VAL A 137 -5.39 2.71 -3.31
CA VAL A 137 -4.92 4.06 -3.06
C VAL A 137 -4.19 4.08 -1.73
N TYR A 138 -2.98 4.65 -1.69
CA TYR A 138 -2.24 4.82 -0.44
C TYR A 138 -3.01 5.72 0.53
N LEU A 139 -3.01 5.32 1.80
CA LEU A 139 -3.54 6.11 2.92
C LEU A 139 -2.45 7.01 3.52
N ASP A 140 -1.19 6.61 3.41
CA ASP A 140 -0.05 7.44 3.76
C ASP A 140 0.10 8.61 2.77
N SER A 141 0.22 9.84 3.30
CA SER A 141 0.20 11.05 2.46
C SER A 141 1.37 11.15 1.50
N ASP A 142 2.57 10.75 1.93
CA ASP A 142 3.78 10.90 1.15
C ASP A 142 3.78 9.87 0.01
N ASN A 143 3.38 8.63 0.29
CA ASN A 143 3.20 7.61 -0.73
C ASN A 143 2.01 7.91 -1.66
N TYR A 144 0.94 8.53 -1.16
CA TYR A 144 -0.19 8.97 -1.99
C TYR A 144 0.24 10.03 -3.01
N MET A 145 1.06 11.00 -2.61
CA MET A 145 1.62 11.97 -3.55
C MET A 145 2.52 11.31 -4.59
N ALA A 146 3.38 10.37 -4.17
CA ALA A 146 4.20 9.59 -5.10
C ALA A 146 3.35 8.76 -6.09
N GLN A 147 2.19 8.26 -5.64
CA GLN A 147 1.25 7.55 -6.50
C GLN A 147 0.63 8.47 -7.56
N ILE A 148 0.23 9.68 -7.17
CA ILE A 148 -0.27 10.70 -8.13
C ILE A 148 0.79 10.99 -9.19
N ASP A 149 2.03 11.24 -8.78
CA ASP A 149 3.13 11.54 -9.70
C ASP A 149 3.38 10.39 -10.68
N TYR A 150 3.35 9.16 -10.18
CA TYR A 150 3.47 7.95 -11.02
C TYR A 150 2.33 7.85 -12.04
N THR A 151 1.07 8.01 -11.61
CA THR A 151 -0.10 7.94 -12.50
C THR A 151 -0.08 9.06 -13.55
N ASN A 152 0.34 10.27 -13.18
CA ASN A 152 0.48 11.39 -14.11
C ASN A 152 1.55 11.11 -15.17
N ALA A 153 2.74 10.66 -14.75
CA ALA A 153 3.82 10.30 -15.66
C ALA A 153 3.42 9.15 -16.61
N PHE A 154 2.69 8.15 -16.10
CA PHE A 154 2.17 7.06 -16.91
C PHE A 154 1.16 7.54 -17.96
N THR A 155 0.24 8.42 -17.57
CA THR A 155 -0.80 8.96 -18.45
C THR A 155 -0.21 9.84 -19.55
N GLN A 156 0.76 10.70 -19.23
CA GLN A 156 1.45 11.55 -20.20
C GLN A 156 2.20 10.73 -21.25
N ASN A 157 2.78 9.60 -20.84
CA ASN A 157 3.51 8.69 -21.73
C ASN A 157 2.61 7.61 -22.36
N TRP A 158 1.29 7.64 -22.11
CA TRP A 158 0.36 6.69 -22.70
C TRP A 158 0.30 6.91 -24.21
N PRO A 159 0.38 5.86 -25.05
CA PRO A 159 0.47 5.99 -26.52
C PRO A 159 -0.67 6.80 -27.18
N GLY A 160 -1.77 7.05 -26.47
CA GLY A 160 -2.88 7.91 -26.93
C GLY A 160 -2.85 9.37 -26.44
N ALA A 161 -2.03 9.72 -25.44
CA ALA A 161 -2.00 11.07 -24.85
C ALA A 161 -1.33 12.09 -25.78
N ALA A 162 -0.25 11.69 -26.48
CA ALA A 162 0.41 12.52 -27.49
C ALA A 162 -0.50 12.88 -28.70
N ALA A 163 -1.55 12.10 -28.96
CA ALA A 163 -2.54 12.38 -30.01
C ALA A 163 -3.65 13.35 -29.58
N ALA A 164 -3.85 13.54 -28.28
CA ALA A 164 -4.86 14.46 -27.74
C ALA A 164 -4.33 15.91 -27.70
N GLU A 165 -3.06 16.13 -27.37
CA GLU A 165 -2.48 17.48 -27.31
C GLU A 165 -2.35 18.14 -28.69
N THR A 166 -2.14 17.35 -29.75
CA THR A 166 -2.12 17.87 -31.14
C THR A 166 -3.50 18.25 -31.69
N SER A 167 -4.59 17.83 -31.04
CA SER A 167 -5.96 18.19 -31.44
C SER A 167 -6.49 19.44 -30.72
N ALA A 168 -5.85 19.89 -29.64
CA ALA A 168 -6.27 21.08 -28.89
C ALA A 168 -5.68 22.39 -29.44
N GLU A 169 -4.49 22.36 -30.06
CA GLU A 169 -3.90 23.56 -30.69
C GLU A 169 -4.49 23.89 -32.08
N GLY A 170 -5.24 22.98 -32.69
CA GLY A 170 -5.90 23.21 -33.99
C GLY A 170 -7.31 23.81 -33.92
N ALA A 171 -7.93 23.89 -32.74
CA ALA A 171 -9.35 24.26 -32.59
C ALA A 171 -9.60 25.71 -32.13
N VAL A 172 -8.55 26.51 -31.91
CA VAL A 172 -8.67 27.93 -31.58
C VAL A 172 -8.20 28.79 -32.75
N SER A 173 -8.79 28.60 -33.94
CA SER A 173 -8.65 29.56 -35.04
C SER A 173 -9.80 29.44 -36.03
N SER A 174 -11.04 29.62 -35.56
CA SER A 174 -12.15 29.88 -36.48
C SER A 174 -13.37 30.57 -35.88
N GLU A 175 -13.27 31.43 -34.86
CA GLU A 175 -14.49 32.17 -34.47
C GLU A 175 -14.32 33.46 -33.65
N ILE A 176 -13.31 34.32 -33.90
CA ILE A 176 -13.43 35.73 -33.50
C ILE A 176 -12.75 36.63 -34.55
N ALA A 177 -13.49 36.97 -35.60
CA ALA A 177 -13.33 38.22 -36.35
C ALA A 177 -14.74 38.83 -36.47
N SER A 178 -15.22 39.42 -35.37
CA SER A 178 -15.31 40.87 -35.24
C SER A 178 -16.24 41.49 -36.29
N GLU A 179 -17.54 41.40 -36.01
CA GLU A 179 -18.49 42.45 -36.36
C GLU A 179 -17.98 43.78 -35.80
N THR A 180 -17.51 44.70 -36.64
CA THR A 180 -17.74 46.17 -36.57
C THR A 180 -16.83 46.94 -37.56
N ALA A 181 -17.37 48.07 -38.05
CA ALA A 181 -16.83 49.06 -39.01
C ALA A 181 -17.12 48.73 -40.49
N GLU A 182 -17.81 49.55 -41.29
CA GLU A 182 -18.17 50.97 -41.17
C GLU A 182 -19.31 51.29 -42.15
N SER A 183 -20.36 51.97 -41.65
CA SER A 183 -21.08 52.95 -42.46
C SER A 183 -20.16 54.16 -42.59
N ILE A 184 -19.73 54.57 -43.79
CA ILE A 184 -19.68 55.95 -44.33
C ILE A 184 -19.20 55.85 -45.80
N ALA A 185 -20.10 56.08 -46.75
CA ALA A 185 -19.83 56.85 -47.98
C ALA A 185 -21.15 56.97 -48.74
N SER A 186 -21.79 58.13 -48.57
CA SER A 186 -22.84 58.65 -49.43
C SER A 186 -22.26 59.20 -50.72
#